data_AF-G1KEU2-F1
#
_entry.id   AF-G1KEU2-F1
#
_cell.length_a   1.000
_cell.length_b   1.000
_cell.length_c   1.000
_cell.angle_alpha   90.00
_cell.angle_beta   90.00
_cell.angle_gamma   90.00
#
_symmetry.space_group_name_H-M   'P 1'
#
loop_
_entity.id
_entity.type
_entity.pdbx_description
1 polymer ?
#
loop_
_entity_poly.entity_id
_entity_poly.type
_entity_poly.pdbx_seq_one_letter_code
_entity_poly.pdbx_strand_id
1 'polypeptide(L)'
;MAECYPGSCSLVRQQHNGAEEAGKMTTPRTPRGVPRPRHGAELEELASPLWAFLLLFLIFLLLCLLAAMVEAWYMDEAPGDQRKPHRQDPNQPASLEQLSQLGVFYWKLDADNYENDPQLAKIRKERNYNWMDIITIHKDKMPNYEEKIKIFYEEHLHLDDEIRYILEGSGYFDVRDKDDKWIRIAMEKGDMITLPAGIYHRFTLDESNYVKAMRLFVGEPVWTAYNRPADHFPARAQYKQFLTQAVQ
;
A
#
# COMPACT_ATOMS: atom_id res chain seq x y z
N MET A 1 -31.20 -19.22 62.92
CA MET A 1 -32.02 -19.46 61.71
C MET A 1 -31.03 -19.96 60.66
N ALA A 2 -30.84 -21.27 60.47
CA ALA A 2 -31.79 -22.27 59.94
C ALA A 2 -32.13 -21.95 58.47
N GLU A 3 -32.04 -22.85 57.47
CA GLU A 3 -31.75 -24.30 57.43
C GLU A 3 -31.28 -24.64 55.98
N CYS A 4 -30.21 -25.40 55.75
CA CYS A 4 -30.09 -26.87 55.59
C CYS A 4 -30.31 -27.47 54.17
N TYR A 5 -29.28 -28.22 53.77
CA TYR A 5 -29.09 -29.27 52.71
C TYR A 5 -30.19 -30.38 52.69
N PRO A 6 -30.23 -31.38 51.74
CA PRO A 6 -29.11 -32.08 51.04
C PRO A 6 -29.32 -32.44 49.54
N GLY A 7 -28.33 -32.93 48.78
CA GLY A 7 -27.81 -34.31 48.67
C GLY A 7 -28.30 -34.97 47.36
N SER A 8 -27.74 -36.01 46.71
CA SER A 8 -26.54 -36.86 46.83
C SER A 8 -26.39 -37.62 45.45
N CYS A 9 -25.47 -38.54 45.12
CA CYS A 9 -24.34 -39.19 45.81
C CYS A 9 -23.33 -39.85 44.81
N SER A 10 -22.17 -40.27 45.32
CA SER A 10 -21.30 -41.45 45.00
C SER A 10 -21.27 -42.13 43.61
N LEU A 11 -20.13 -42.36 42.92
CA LEU A 11 -18.84 -43.09 43.23
C LEU A 11 -18.79 -44.57 42.77
N VAL A 12 -17.55 -45.05 42.59
CA VAL A 12 -17.06 -46.45 42.44
C VAL A 12 -17.02 -47.04 41.00
N ARG A 13 -16.06 -47.89 40.56
CA ARG A 13 -14.57 -48.04 40.69
C ARG A 13 -14.15 -49.30 39.90
N GLN A 14 -12.93 -49.32 39.31
CA GLN A 14 -12.15 -50.54 38.92
C GLN A 14 -12.78 -51.49 37.86
N GLN A 15 -12.10 -52.44 37.21
CA GLN A 15 -10.75 -52.69 36.64
C GLN A 15 -10.76 -54.19 36.20
N HIS A 16 -10.20 -54.51 35.02
CA HIS A 16 -9.49 -55.78 34.67
C HIS A 16 -10.00 -57.18 35.10
N ASN A 17 -10.25 -58.10 34.14
CA ASN A 17 -9.38 -59.28 33.82
C ASN A 17 -10.04 -60.37 32.92
N GLY A 18 -9.21 -61.24 32.30
CA GLY A 18 -9.58 -62.49 31.60
C GLY A 18 -9.96 -62.33 30.12
N ALA A 19 -9.34 -62.90 29.08
CA ALA A 19 -8.48 -64.08 28.85
C ALA A 19 -9.20 -65.44 28.82
N GLU A 20 -9.30 -66.04 27.62
CA GLU A 20 -9.43 -67.50 27.42
C GLU A 20 -8.93 -67.92 26.01
N GLU A 21 -8.39 -69.15 25.88
CA GLU A 21 -7.76 -69.71 24.68
C GLU A 21 -8.59 -70.82 24.02
N ALA A 22 -8.50 -70.97 22.69
CA ALA A 22 -8.59 -72.25 21.95
C ALA A 22 -8.16 -72.03 20.48
N GLY A 23 -7.48 -72.93 19.75
CA GLY A 23 -6.80 -74.19 20.08
C GLY A 23 -6.43 -74.97 18.80
N LYS A 24 -5.23 -75.58 18.72
CA LYS A 24 -4.72 -76.66 17.80
C LYS A 24 -5.19 -76.68 16.31
N MET A 25 -4.37 -76.90 15.27
CA MET A 25 -3.69 -78.18 14.97
C MET A 25 -2.97 -78.15 13.58
N THR A 26 -1.70 -78.59 13.53
CA THR A 26 -0.91 -79.25 12.43
C THR A 26 -1.15 -79.01 10.91
N THR A 27 -0.03 -78.67 10.22
CA THR A 27 0.47 -78.97 8.82
C THR A 27 -0.26 -80.03 7.93
N PRO A 28 -0.20 -80.00 6.56
CA PRO A 28 1.03 -79.77 5.74
C PRO A 28 0.95 -79.17 4.30
N ARG A 29 2.14 -78.94 3.71
CA ARG A 29 2.61 -78.79 2.30
C ARG A 29 1.60 -78.70 1.09
N THR A 30 1.68 -77.57 0.36
CA THR A 30 1.87 -77.34 -1.14
C THR A 30 1.25 -78.29 -2.20
N PRO A 31 0.96 -77.87 -3.48
CA PRO A 31 1.45 -76.67 -4.22
C PRO A 31 0.43 -75.99 -5.21
N ARG A 32 0.97 -75.10 -6.07
CA ARG A 32 0.48 -74.69 -7.42
C ARG A 32 -0.76 -73.78 -7.56
N GLY A 33 -0.47 -72.48 -7.68
CA GLY A 33 -0.59 -71.76 -8.96
C GLY A 33 -1.96 -71.65 -9.63
N VAL A 34 -2.67 -70.54 -9.35
CA VAL A 34 -3.74 -69.97 -10.18
C VAL A 34 -3.41 -68.49 -10.38
N PRO A 35 -3.49 -67.92 -11.60
CA PRO A 35 -3.02 -66.55 -11.87
C PRO A 35 -3.92 -65.50 -11.20
N ARG A 36 -3.32 -64.48 -10.57
CA ARG A 36 -4.03 -63.27 -10.15
C ARG A 36 -4.28 -62.38 -11.38
N PRO A 37 -5.45 -61.73 -11.50
CA PRO A 37 -5.66 -60.72 -12.54
C PRO A 37 -4.73 -59.51 -12.30
N ARG A 38 -4.13 -58.97 -13.37
CA ARG A 38 -3.41 -57.70 -13.30
C ARG A 38 -4.42 -56.55 -13.15
N HIS A 39 -4.60 -56.06 -11.93
CA HIS A 39 -5.13 -54.72 -11.68
C HIS A 39 -4.09 -53.92 -10.91
N GLY A 40 -3.15 -53.38 -11.68
CA GLY A 40 -2.28 -52.28 -11.31
C GLY A 40 -2.35 -51.29 -12.45
N ALA A 41 -3.40 -50.46 -12.46
CA ALA A 41 -3.38 -49.25 -13.26
C ALA A 41 -2.39 -48.32 -12.57
N GLU A 42 -1.21 -48.19 -13.17
CA GLU A 42 -0.18 -47.28 -12.73
C GLU A 42 -0.69 -45.87 -13.00
N LEU A 43 -1.31 -45.26 -11.98
CA LEU A 43 -1.72 -43.87 -12.02
C LEU A 43 -0.45 -43.02 -11.89
N GLU A 44 0.29 -42.87 -12.99
CA GLU A 44 1.19 -41.75 -13.14
C GLU A 44 0.36 -40.47 -12.95
N GLU A 45 0.63 -39.79 -11.83
CA GLU A 45 -0.02 -38.55 -11.46
C GLU A 45 0.49 -37.44 -12.38
N LEU A 46 -0.07 -37.40 -13.60
CA LEU A 46 0.07 -36.32 -14.56
C LEU A 46 -0.61 -35.06 -14.01
N ALA A 47 0.05 -34.43 -13.04
CA ALA A 47 -0.22 -33.07 -12.60
C ALA A 47 -0.13 -32.16 -13.83
N SER A 48 -1.28 -31.87 -14.43
CA SER A 48 -1.30 -31.24 -15.75
C SER A 48 -0.67 -29.85 -15.66
N PRO A 49 0.11 -29.43 -16.68
CA PRO A 49 0.78 -28.13 -16.64
C PRO A 49 -0.22 -26.97 -16.50
N LEU A 50 -1.48 -27.18 -16.87
CA LEU A 50 -2.58 -26.24 -16.70
C LEU A 50 -2.82 -25.84 -15.24
N TRP A 51 -2.64 -26.74 -14.27
CA TRP A 51 -2.77 -26.38 -12.85
C TRP A 51 -1.60 -25.52 -12.37
N ALA A 52 -0.38 -25.78 -12.85
CA ALA A 52 0.77 -24.95 -12.58
C ALA A 52 0.65 -23.57 -13.24
N PHE A 53 0.16 -23.49 -14.49
CA PHE A 53 -0.13 -22.22 -15.17
C PHE A 53 -1.25 -21.44 -14.49
N LEU A 54 -2.33 -22.10 -14.06
CA LEU A 54 -3.41 -21.44 -13.33
C LEU A 54 -2.94 -20.93 -11.96
N LEU A 55 -2.13 -21.72 -11.24
CA LEU A 55 -1.56 -21.31 -9.96
C LEU A 55 -0.57 -20.15 -10.13
N LEU A 56 0.31 -20.19 -11.12
CA LEU A 56 1.23 -19.10 -11.44
C LEU A 56 0.47 -17.84 -11.92
N PHE A 57 -0.61 -18.00 -12.69
CA PHE A 57 -1.47 -16.89 -13.10
C PHE A 57 -2.22 -16.29 -11.91
N LEU A 58 -2.74 -17.10 -10.99
CA LEU A 58 -3.40 -16.63 -9.77
C LEU A 58 -2.40 -15.99 -8.79
N ILE A 59 -1.19 -16.52 -8.66
CA ILE A 59 -0.10 -15.90 -7.90
C ILE A 59 0.31 -14.59 -8.56
N PHE A 60 0.42 -14.52 -9.88
CA PHE A 60 0.69 -13.27 -10.61
C PHE A 60 -0.45 -12.26 -10.44
N LEU A 61 -1.72 -12.68 -10.53
CA LEU A 61 -2.86 -11.81 -10.29
C LEU A 61 -2.88 -11.30 -8.85
N LEU A 62 -2.58 -12.17 -7.88
CA LEU A 62 -2.47 -11.83 -6.46
C LEU A 62 -1.29 -10.90 -6.20
N LEU A 63 -0.13 -11.09 -6.86
CA LEU A 63 1.02 -10.20 -6.80
C LEU A 63 0.75 -8.84 -7.47
N CYS A 64 -0.04 -8.80 -8.54
CA CYS A 64 -0.54 -7.56 -9.14
C CYS A 64 -1.59 -6.86 -8.25
N LEU A 65 -2.41 -7.61 -7.51
CA LEU A 65 -3.32 -7.07 -6.49
C LEU A 65 -2.59 -6.63 -5.21
N LEU A 66 -1.41 -7.23 -4.94
CA LEU A 66 -0.45 -6.83 -3.91
C LEU A 66 0.55 -5.78 -4.42
N ALA A 67 0.39 -5.24 -5.64
CA ALA A 67 1.12 -4.06 -6.05
C ALA A 67 0.80 -2.95 -5.05
N ALA A 68 1.80 -2.56 -4.25
CA ALA A 68 1.58 -1.79 -3.04
C ALA A 68 0.76 -0.53 -3.34
N MET A 69 -0.39 -0.40 -2.66
CA MET A 69 -1.12 0.85 -2.65
C MET A 69 -0.30 1.89 -1.88
N VAL A 70 -0.31 3.13 -2.36
CA VAL A 70 0.35 4.26 -1.70
C VAL A 70 0.02 4.30 -0.21
N GLU A 71 1.05 4.43 0.62
CA GLU A 71 0.88 4.54 2.06
C GLU A 71 0.82 6.01 2.48
N ALA A 72 -0.16 6.33 3.31
CA ALA A 72 -0.23 7.62 4.00
C ALA A 72 -0.59 7.45 5.47
N TRP A 73 -0.10 8.35 6.32
CA TRP A 73 -0.27 8.29 7.77
C TRP A 73 -0.16 9.66 8.43
N TYR A 74 -0.75 9.80 9.60
CA TYR A 74 -0.56 10.99 10.44
C TYR A 74 0.82 10.99 11.07
N MET A 75 1.48 12.15 11.07
CA MET A 75 2.83 12.29 11.58
C MET A 75 2.88 12.36 13.11
N ASP A 76 3.99 11.90 13.69
CA ASP A 76 4.36 12.25 15.06
C ASP A 76 4.81 13.73 15.19
N GLU A 77 4.92 14.21 16.43
CA GLU A 77 5.46 15.55 16.75
C GLU A 77 6.94 15.49 17.19
N ALA A 78 7.64 14.38 16.96
CA ALA A 78 8.99 14.20 17.47
C ALA A 78 10.00 15.05 16.68
N PRO A 79 10.88 15.83 17.34
CA PRO A 79 11.95 16.52 16.64
C PRO A 79 12.95 15.51 16.09
N GLY A 80 13.28 15.61 14.80
CA GLY A 80 14.12 14.61 14.14
C GLY A 80 14.55 14.95 12.72
N ASP A 81 15.13 13.97 12.05
CA ASP A 81 15.45 14.04 10.62
C ASP A 81 14.16 13.87 9.82
N GLN A 82 13.71 14.96 9.19
CA GLN A 82 12.52 15.03 8.33
C GLN A 82 12.36 13.90 7.31
N ARG A 83 13.47 13.25 6.91
CA ARG A 83 13.51 12.16 5.93
C ARG A 83 13.10 10.79 6.51
N LYS A 84 12.95 10.67 7.83
CA LYS A 84 12.46 9.46 8.50
C LYS A 84 10.93 9.30 8.34
N PRO A 85 10.35 8.10 8.51
CA PRO A 85 8.91 7.92 8.35
C PRO A 85 8.03 8.79 9.28
N HIS A 86 8.48 9.14 10.48
CA HIS A 86 7.72 9.95 11.44
C HIS A 86 6.27 9.45 11.69
N ARG A 87 6.11 8.14 11.90
CA ARG A 87 4.80 7.53 12.22
C ARG A 87 4.51 7.69 13.70
N GLN A 88 3.26 8.03 14.02
CA GLN A 88 2.74 7.91 15.39
C GLN A 88 2.86 6.48 15.92
N ASP A 89 2.93 6.34 17.26
CA ASP A 89 2.82 5.06 17.95
C ASP A 89 1.64 5.12 18.95
N PRO A 90 0.53 4.41 18.70
CA PRO A 90 0.27 3.52 17.56
C PRO A 90 0.09 4.28 16.22
N ASN A 91 0.44 3.63 15.11
CA ASN A 91 0.33 4.23 13.76
C ASN A 91 -1.12 4.52 13.38
N GLN A 92 -1.42 5.78 13.07
CA GLN A 92 -2.70 6.22 12.51
C GLN A 92 -2.58 6.38 10.97
N PRO A 93 -3.07 5.43 10.16
CA PRO A 93 -3.04 5.56 8.70
C PRO A 93 -4.05 6.60 8.20
N ALA A 94 -3.80 7.14 7.01
CA ALA A 94 -4.73 7.96 6.24
C ALA A 94 -5.09 7.23 4.93
N SER A 95 -6.37 7.09 4.62
CA SER A 95 -6.83 6.40 3.41
C SER A 95 -6.82 7.30 2.18
N LEU A 96 -6.82 6.69 0.98
CA LEU A 96 -7.03 7.40 -0.28
C LEU A 96 -8.36 8.17 -0.33
N GLU A 97 -9.38 7.73 0.40
CA GLU A 97 -10.66 8.45 0.54
C GLU A 97 -10.51 9.70 1.41
N GLN A 98 -9.75 9.64 2.51
CA GLN A 98 -9.43 10.82 3.31
C GLN A 98 -8.59 11.82 2.52
N LEU A 99 -7.64 11.36 1.70
CA LEU A 99 -6.87 12.22 0.79
C LEU A 99 -7.75 12.86 -0.30
N SER A 100 -8.69 12.13 -0.90
CA SER A 100 -9.59 12.71 -1.91
C SER A 100 -10.57 13.73 -1.33
N GLN A 101 -10.97 13.59 -0.05
CA GLN A 101 -11.70 14.62 0.70
C GLN A 101 -10.87 15.90 0.99
N LEU A 102 -9.54 15.83 0.86
CA LEU A 102 -8.63 16.99 0.82
C LEU A 102 -8.33 17.46 -0.62
N GLY A 103 -8.99 16.89 -1.63
CA GLY A 103 -8.77 17.17 -3.04
C GLY A 103 -7.46 16.61 -3.59
N VAL A 104 -6.76 15.76 -2.82
CA VAL A 104 -5.55 15.08 -3.24
C VAL A 104 -5.92 13.83 -4.04
N PHE A 105 -5.51 13.79 -5.31
CA PHE A 105 -5.80 12.67 -6.22
C PHE A 105 -4.56 11.84 -6.49
N TYR A 106 -4.75 10.53 -6.66
CA TYR A 106 -3.68 9.54 -6.83
C TYR A 106 -3.99 8.55 -7.95
N TRP A 107 -2.94 8.10 -8.66
CA TRP A 107 -2.98 7.01 -9.63
C TRP A 107 -1.70 6.17 -9.53
N LYS A 108 -1.82 4.84 -9.67
CA LYS A 108 -0.68 3.93 -9.91
C LYS A 108 -0.52 3.70 -11.40
N LEU A 109 0.68 3.86 -11.93
CA LEU A 109 1.03 3.76 -13.34
C LEU A 109 2.32 2.94 -13.55
N ASP A 110 2.55 2.53 -14.80
CA ASP A 110 3.81 1.89 -15.21
C ASP A 110 4.88 2.96 -15.51
N ALA A 111 5.75 3.18 -14.53
CA ALA A 111 6.86 4.13 -14.63
C ALA A 111 7.97 3.70 -15.61
N ASP A 112 8.04 2.43 -16.02
CA ASP A 112 8.99 2.00 -17.06
C ASP A 112 8.50 2.36 -18.47
N ASN A 113 7.21 2.64 -18.63
CA ASN A 113 6.58 3.01 -19.91
C ASN A 113 6.16 4.50 -20.00
N TYR A 114 6.67 5.38 -19.13
CA TYR A 114 6.17 6.77 -18.99
C TYR A 114 6.18 7.61 -20.28
N GLU A 115 7.01 7.27 -21.28
CA GLU A 115 7.10 7.97 -22.57
C GLU A 115 5.93 7.66 -23.50
N ASN A 116 5.33 6.47 -23.38
CA ASN A 116 4.31 5.96 -24.31
C ASN A 116 3.08 5.35 -23.59
N ASP A 117 2.94 5.53 -22.28
CA ASP A 117 1.84 4.95 -21.49
C ASP A 117 0.46 5.54 -21.88
N PRO A 118 -0.48 4.72 -22.39
CA PRO A 118 -1.83 5.17 -22.70
C PRO A 118 -2.64 5.56 -21.46
N GLN A 119 -2.31 5.05 -20.26
CA GLN A 119 -3.00 5.43 -19.03
C GLN A 119 -2.61 6.86 -18.59
N LEU A 120 -1.32 7.17 -18.55
CA LEU A 120 -0.82 8.54 -18.38
C LEU A 120 -1.42 9.48 -19.44
N ALA A 121 -1.43 9.10 -20.72
CA ALA A 121 -2.02 9.91 -21.78
C ALA A 121 -3.52 10.18 -21.57
N LYS A 122 -4.27 9.19 -21.07
CA LYS A 122 -5.68 9.33 -20.69
C LYS A 122 -5.85 10.33 -19.54
N ILE A 123 -5.13 10.15 -18.43
CA ILE A 123 -5.19 11.05 -17.26
C ILE A 123 -4.85 12.49 -17.67
N ARG A 124 -3.78 12.67 -18.44
CA ARG A 124 -3.37 13.98 -18.95
C ARG A 124 -4.44 14.65 -19.80
N LYS A 125 -5.16 13.88 -20.64
CA LYS A 125 -6.27 14.39 -21.44
C LYS A 125 -7.49 14.76 -20.60
N GLU A 126 -7.88 13.91 -19.65
CA GLU A 126 -9.04 14.12 -18.77
C GLU A 126 -8.85 15.30 -17.81
N ARG A 127 -7.60 15.54 -17.37
CA ARG A 127 -7.22 16.62 -16.45
C ARG A 127 -6.59 17.85 -17.11
N ASN A 128 -6.46 17.88 -18.44
CA ASN A 128 -5.79 18.93 -19.22
C ASN A 128 -4.32 19.21 -18.82
N TYR A 129 -3.58 18.18 -18.41
CA TYR A 129 -2.14 18.26 -18.09
C TYR A 129 -1.30 18.31 -19.37
N ASN A 130 -1.34 19.47 -20.05
CA ASN A 130 -0.79 19.68 -21.38
C ASN A 130 0.72 20.00 -21.37
N TRP A 131 1.30 20.43 -20.25
CA TRP A 131 2.74 20.65 -20.08
C TRP A 131 3.39 19.57 -19.21
N MET A 132 4.65 19.20 -19.48
CA MET A 132 5.45 18.33 -18.61
C MET A 132 6.96 18.53 -18.78
N ASP A 133 7.72 18.22 -17.73
CA ASP A 133 9.17 17.99 -17.78
C ASP A 133 9.60 16.90 -16.78
N ILE A 134 10.91 16.62 -16.71
CA ILE A 134 11.50 15.67 -15.76
C ILE A 134 12.51 16.40 -14.89
N ILE A 135 12.35 16.27 -13.57
CA ILE A 135 13.33 16.72 -12.58
C ILE A 135 14.00 15.51 -11.92
N THR A 136 15.29 15.63 -11.61
CA THR A 136 16.01 14.66 -10.77
C THR A 136 16.56 15.38 -9.55
N ILE A 137 16.09 14.97 -8.37
CA ILE A 137 16.51 15.50 -7.08
C ILE A 137 17.54 14.52 -6.51
N HIS A 138 18.81 14.89 -6.64
CA HIS A 138 19.96 14.20 -6.08
C HIS A 138 21.06 15.23 -5.87
N LYS A 139 21.86 15.06 -4.81
CA LYS A 139 22.91 16.03 -4.43
C LYS A 139 23.87 16.35 -5.59
N ASP A 140 24.27 15.34 -6.34
CA ASP A 140 25.24 15.50 -7.45
C ASP A 140 24.61 15.85 -8.80
N LYS A 141 23.27 15.79 -8.93
CA LYS A 141 22.56 16.02 -10.21
C LYS A 141 21.78 17.33 -10.25
N MET A 142 21.42 17.90 -9.10
CA MET A 142 20.52 19.04 -9.01
C MET A 142 21.28 20.36 -8.72
N PRO A 143 21.25 21.36 -9.61
CA PRO A 143 21.80 22.69 -9.32
C PRO A 143 21.11 23.33 -8.11
N ASN A 144 21.92 23.93 -7.22
CA ASN A 144 21.49 24.51 -5.94
C ASN A 144 20.74 23.54 -5.01
N TYR A 145 21.08 22.24 -5.04
CA TYR A 145 20.43 21.18 -4.23
C TYR A 145 20.11 21.60 -2.78
N GLU A 146 21.11 22.04 -2.01
CA GLU A 146 20.98 22.39 -0.58
C GLU A 146 20.06 23.60 -0.29
N GLU A 147 19.81 24.44 -1.29
CA GLU A 147 18.85 25.55 -1.23
C GLU A 147 17.45 25.05 -1.61
N LYS A 148 17.35 24.29 -2.71
CA LYS A 148 16.08 23.79 -3.23
C LYS A 148 15.39 22.81 -2.29
N ILE A 149 16.11 21.89 -1.65
CA ILE A 149 15.50 20.96 -0.67
C ILE A 149 14.91 21.68 0.54
N LYS A 150 15.44 22.86 0.91
CA LYS A 150 14.87 23.69 1.99
C LYS A 150 13.60 24.38 1.54
N ILE A 151 13.61 24.96 0.32
CA ILE A 151 12.41 25.56 -0.29
C ILE A 151 11.28 24.53 -0.42
N PHE A 152 11.60 23.30 -0.82
CA PHE A 152 10.62 22.23 -0.94
C PHE A 152 10.03 21.79 0.41
N TYR A 153 10.82 21.82 1.48
CA TYR A 153 10.37 21.35 2.80
C TYR A 153 9.74 22.44 3.68
N GLU A 154 10.00 23.71 3.41
CA GLU A 154 9.28 24.82 4.03
C GLU A 154 7.78 24.70 3.70
N GLU A 155 6.89 24.90 4.67
CA GLU A 155 5.44 24.75 4.43
C GLU A 155 4.93 25.85 3.50
N HIS A 156 4.38 25.47 2.35
CA HIS A 156 3.96 26.39 1.31
C HIS A 156 2.65 25.97 0.62
N LEU A 157 2.14 26.85 -0.25
CA LEU A 157 1.10 26.54 -1.21
C LEU A 157 1.48 27.06 -2.61
N HIS A 158 0.76 26.55 -3.61
CA HIS A 158 0.78 27.04 -4.98
C HIS A 158 -0.61 27.58 -5.38
N LEU A 159 -0.64 28.41 -6.42
CA LEU A 159 -1.88 28.97 -7.00
C LEU A 159 -2.50 28.07 -8.07
N ASP A 160 -1.75 27.06 -8.50
CA ASP A 160 -2.09 26.02 -9.47
C ASP A 160 -1.89 24.64 -8.82
N ASP A 161 -2.40 23.58 -9.45
CA ASP A 161 -2.24 22.20 -8.98
C ASP A 161 -0.77 21.74 -9.07
N GLU A 162 -0.26 21.18 -7.97
CA GLU A 162 1.08 20.56 -7.88
C GLU A 162 0.96 19.08 -8.30
N ILE A 163 1.30 18.78 -9.56
CA ILE A 163 1.21 17.41 -10.11
C ILE A 163 2.61 16.80 -10.24
N ARG A 164 2.76 15.56 -9.75
CA ARG A 164 4.03 14.81 -9.75
C ARG A 164 3.79 13.34 -10.06
N TYR A 165 4.64 12.75 -10.89
CA TYR A 165 4.65 11.33 -11.20
C TYR A 165 6.06 10.77 -11.02
N ILE A 166 6.23 9.82 -10.09
CA ILE A 166 7.54 9.30 -9.70
C ILE A 166 8.01 8.22 -10.68
N LEU A 167 9.14 8.49 -11.34
CA LEU A 167 9.74 7.62 -12.35
C LEU A 167 10.81 6.69 -11.74
N GLU A 168 11.58 7.20 -10.78
CA GLU A 168 12.60 6.45 -10.04
C GLU A 168 12.75 7.03 -8.62
N GLY A 169 13.17 6.21 -7.67
CA GLY A 169 13.36 6.64 -6.28
C GLY A 169 12.04 6.91 -5.55
N SER A 170 12.11 7.71 -4.50
CA SER A 170 11.00 7.91 -3.55
C SER A 170 11.12 9.19 -2.72
N GLY A 171 10.04 9.57 -2.06
CA GLY A 171 10.01 10.69 -1.12
C GLY A 171 8.64 10.89 -0.47
N TYR A 172 8.54 11.92 0.37
CA TYR A 172 7.35 12.25 1.13
C TYR A 172 6.76 13.59 0.68
N PHE A 173 5.45 13.58 0.41
CA PHE A 173 4.63 14.80 0.43
C PHE A 173 3.87 14.83 1.75
N ASP A 174 4.08 15.89 2.53
CA ASP A 174 3.27 16.14 3.72
C ASP A 174 2.19 17.15 3.35
N VAL A 175 0.94 16.89 3.74
CA VAL A 175 -0.22 17.77 3.51
C VAL A 175 -0.95 18.06 4.81
N ARG A 176 -1.55 19.25 4.92
CA ARG A 176 -2.45 19.59 6.04
C ARG A 176 -3.84 19.00 5.84
N ASP A 177 -4.36 18.33 6.86
CA ASP A 177 -5.76 17.88 6.91
C ASP A 177 -6.73 19.02 7.28
N LYS A 178 -8.02 18.69 7.49
CA LYS A 178 -9.06 19.67 7.87
C LYS A 178 -8.86 20.29 9.27
N ASP A 179 -8.16 19.58 10.16
CA ASP A 179 -7.80 20.03 11.52
C ASP A 179 -6.39 20.67 11.56
N ASP A 180 -5.78 20.92 10.40
CA ASP A 180 -4.43 21.45 10.25
C ASP A 180 -3.31 20.53 10.79
N LYS A 181 -3.55 19.22 10.84
CA LYS A 181 -2.55 18.18 11.20
C LYS A 181 -1.80 17.71 9.95
N TRP A 182 -0.56 17.23 10.13
CA TRP A 182 0.22 16.67 9.04
C TRP A 182 -0.14 15.22 8.73
N ILE A 183 -0.52 14.96 7.49
CA ILE A 183 -0.54 13.63 6.88
C ILE A 183 0.68 13.53 5.96
N ARG A 184 1.52 12.52 6.16
CA ARG A 184 2.62 12.14 5.28
C ARG A 184 2.14 11.13 4.26
N ILE A 185 2.51 11.32 2.99
CA ILE A 185 2.21 10.46 1.86
C ILE A 185 3.53 9.95 1.28
N ALA A 186 3.76 8.63 1.32
CA ALA A 186 4.94 7.98 0.77
C ALA A 186 4.76 7.72 -0.73
N MET A 187 5.51 8.45 -1.55
CA MET A 187 5.46 8.35 -3.00
C MET A 187 6.69 7.59 -3.51
N GLU A 188 6.46 6.47 -4.19
CA GLU A 188 7.49 5.61 -4.78
C GLU A 188 7.31 5.48 -6.31
N LYS A 189 8.21 4.75 -6.97
CA LYS A 189 8.13 4.48 -8.41
C LYS A 189 6.73 4.00 -8.84
N GLY A 190 6.19 4.65 -9.87
CA GLY A 190 4.86 4.38 -10.43
C GLY A 190 3.74 5.19 -9.79
N ASP A 191 4.01 5.97 -8.73
CA ASP A 191 2.98 6.76 -8.05
C ASP A 191 2.85 8.15 -8.70
N MET A 192 1.61 8.50 -9.07
CA MET A 192 1.25 9.84 -9.56
C MET A 192 0.28 10.50 -8.58
N ILE A 193 0.58 11.73 -8.18
CA ILE A 193 -0.22 12.54 -7.26
C ILE A 193 -0.57 13.90 -7.87
N THR A 194 -1.71 14.45 -7.48
CA THR A 194 -2.06 15.86 -7.67
C THR A 194 -2.45 16.45 -6.32
N LEU A 195 -1.71 17.49 -5.89
CA LEU A 195 -2.07 18.31 -4.75
C LEU A 195 -2.79 19.57 -5.26
N PRO A 196 -4.00 19.89 -4.76
CA PRO A 196 -4.83 20.94 -5.35
C PRO A 196 -4.30 22.34 -5.01
N ALA A 197 -4.51 23.29 -5.92
CA ALA A 197 -4.22 24.71 -5.69
C ALA A 197 -4.73 25.19 -4.32
N GLY A 198 -3.89 25.87 -3.54
CA GLY A 198 -4.23 26.39 -2.20
C GLY A 198 -4.15 25.39 -1.03
N ILE A 199 -3.76 24.13 -1.24
CA ILE A 199 -3.40 23.23 -0.13
C ILE A 199 -2.05 23.61 0.49
N TYR A 200 -1.95 23.61 1.82
CA TYR A 200 -0.66 23.71 2.50
C TYR A 200 0.02 22.35 2.49
N HIS A 201 1.23 22.32 1.94
CA HIS A 201 2.01 21.11 1.76
C HIS A 201 3.51 21.41 1.81
N ARG A 202 4.31 20.34 1.78
CA ARG A 202 5.77 20.37 1.64
C ARG A 202 6.25 19.03 1.08
N PHE A 203 7.45 19.02 0.49
CA PHE A 203 8.12 17.83 -0.02
C PHE A 203 9.46 17.60 0.67
N THR A 204 9.80 16.34 0.93
CA THR A 204 11.16 15.93 1.30
C THR A 204 11.50 14.59 0.66
N LEU A 205 12.79 14.36 0.41
CA LEU A 205 13.30 13.01 0.15
C LEU A 205 13.10 12.15 1.40
N ASP A 206 13.07 10.83 1.24
CA ASP A 206 13.23 9.90 2.35
C ASP A 206 14.74 9.60 2.59
N GLU A 207 15.03 8.59 3.41
CA GLU A 207 16.39 8.17 3.73
C GLU A 207 17.18 7.63 2.51
N SER A 208 16.53 7.32 1.37
CA SER A 208 17.21 6.97 0.11
C SER A 208 17.91 8.15 -0.57
N ASN A 209 17.46 9.38 -0.29
CA ASN A 209 17.99 10.63 -0.84
C ASN A 209 17.98 10.73 -2.38
N TYR A 210 17.05 10.04 -3.05
CA TYR A 210 16.91 10.08 -4.51
C TYR A 210 15.46 10.08 -4.97
N VAL A 211 15.08 11.04 -5.82
CA VAL A 211 13.87 10.91 -6.64
C VAL A 211 14.07 11.50 -8.04
N LYS A 212 13.51 10.83 -9.04
CA LYS A 212 13.30 11.35 -10.40
C LYS A 212 11.80 11.40 -10.64
N ALA A 213 11.28 12.60 -10.87
CA ALA A 213 9.85 12.83 -11.03
C ALA A 213 9.58 13.54 -12.36
N MET A 214 8.55 13.08 -13.06
CA MET A 214 7.86 13.90 -14.05
C MET A 214 7.02 14.94 -13.31
N ARG A 215 7.12 16.20 -13.71
CA ARG A 215 6.24 17.28 -13.25
C ARG A 215 5.26 17.58 -14.38
N LEU A 216 3.99 17.79 -14.07
CA LEU A 216 2.95 18.06 -15.07
C LEU A 216 2.18 19.34 -14.69
N PHE A 217 1.74 20.10 -15.70
CA PHE A 217 1.03 21.38 -15.50
C PHE A 217 -0.13 21.56 -16.48
N VAL A 218 -1.09 22.39 -16.07
CA VAL A 218 -2.15 22.93 -16.93
C VAL A 218 -1.68 24.28 -17.46
N GLY A 219 -1.21 24.33 -18.72
CA GLY A 219 -0.62 25.52 -19.31
C GLY A 219 0.88 25.69 -18.98
N GLU A 220 1.40 26.90 -19.21
CA GLU A 220 2.78 27.25 -18.89
C GLU A 220 3.00 27.26 -17.37
N PRO A 221 4.04 26.60 -16.84
CA PRO A 221 4.14 26.31 -15.42
C PRO A 221 4.63 27.50 -14.59
N VAL A 222 3.96 27.75 -13.46
CA VAL A 222 4.38 28.73 -12.45
C VAL A 222 4.78 28.01 -11.16
N TRP A 223 6.08 27.91 -10.92
CA TRP A 223 6.67 27.16 -9.80
C TRP A 223 6.72 27.93 -8.46
N THR A 224 6.10 29.10 -8.37
CA THR A 224 6.24 29.99 -7.22
C THR A 224 5.58 29.37 -5.99
N ALA A 225 6.40 28.97 -5.02
CA ALA A 225 5.96 28.59 -3.68
C ALA A 225 5.65 29.83 -2.85
N TYR A 226 4.50 29.85 -2.18
CA TYR A 226 4.13 30.86 -1.20
C TYR A 226 4.12 30.24 0.18
N ASN A 227 5.19 30.49 0.93
CA ASN A 227 5.36 29.96 2.29
C ASN A 227 4.22 30.43 3.20
N ARG A 228 3.82 29.57 4.12
CA ARG A 228 2.81 29.89 5.14
C ARG A 228 3.33 30.99 6.07
N PRO A 229 2.56 32.05 6.39
CA PRO A 229 1.16 32.30 6.04
C PRO A 229 0.94 32.90 4.64
N ALA A 230 0.11 32.22 3.84
CA ALA A 230 -0.30 32.61 2.48
C ALA A 230 -1.85 32.69 2.33
N ASP A 231 -2.57 32.86 3.44
CA ASP A 231 -4.05 32.78 3.49
C ASP A 231 -4.81 33.92 2.77
N HIS A 232 -4.09 34.91 2.21
CA HIS A 232 -4.68 36.02 1.46
C HIS A 232 -4.90 35.71 -0.03
N PHE A 233 -4.39 34.59 -0.56
CA PHE A 233 -4.56 34.24 -1.97
C PHE A 233 -5.96 33.68 -2.28
N PRO A 234 -6.56 34.05 -3.44
CA PRO A 234 -7.87 33.52 -3.86
C PRO A 234 -7.91 31.99 -3.95
N ALA A 235 -6.84 31.34 -4.41
CA ALA A 235 -6.75 29.88 -4.48
C ALA A 235 -6.92 29.24 -3.09
N ARG A 236 -6.28 29.80 -2.05
CA ARG A 236 -6.42 29.32 -0.66
C ARG A 236 -7.85 29.53 -0.12
N ALA A 237 -8.52 30.62 -0.50
CA ALA A 237 -9.92 30.86 -0.15
C ALA A 237 -10.87 29.87 -0.83
N GLN A 238 -10.68 29.59 -2.12
CA GLN A 238 -11.45 28.60 -2.88
C GLN A 238 -11.23 27.18 -2.33
N TYR A 239 -9.98 26.81 -2.01
CA TYR A 239 -9.66 25.53 -1.39
C TYR A 239 -10.36 25.35 -0.02
N LYS A 240 -10.40 26.39 0.82
CA LYS A 240 -11.17 26.35 2.07
C LYS A 240 -12.68 26.18 1.83
N GLN A 241 -13.25 26.79 0.79
CA GLN A 241 -14.65 26.58 0.42
C GLN A 241 -14.90 25.13 0.00
N PHE A 242 -14.04 24.56 -0.85
CA PHE A 242 -14.08 23.13 -1.23
C PHE A 242 -14.07 22.21 0.00
N LEU A 243 -13.16 22.43 0.96
CA LEU A 243 -13.09 21.62 2.19
C LEU A 243 -14.37 21.66 3.03
N THR A 244 -15.11 22.78 3.02
CA THR A 244 -16.40 22.89 3.72
C THR A 244 -17.57 22.24 2.96
N GLN A 245 -17.50 22.15 1.63
CA GLN A 245 -18.53 21.52 0.80
C GLN A 245 -18.40 19.99 0.78
N ALA A 246 -17.17 19.46 0.85
CA ALA A 246 -16.89 18.02 0.99
C ALA A 246 -17.22 17.44 2.39
N VAL A 247 -18.27 17.96 3.04
CA VAL A 247 -18.81 17.54 4.36
C VAL A 247 -20.34 17.33 4.27
N GLN A 248 -20.96 17.60 3.10
CA GLN A 248 -22.37 17.38 2.80
C GLN A 248 -22.54 16.22 1.81
#